data_AF-A0A381Z070-F1
#
_entry.id   AF-A0A381Z070-F1
#
_cell.length_a   1.000
_cell.length_b   1.000
_cell.length_c   1.000
_cell.angle_alpha   90.00
_cell.angle_beta   90.00
_cell.angle_gamma   90.00
#
_symmetry.space_group_name_H-M   'P 1'
#
loop_
_entity.id
_entity.type
_entity.pdbx_description
1 polymer ?
#
loop_
_entity_poly.entity_id
_entity_poly.type
_entity_poly.pdbx_seq_one_letter_code
_entity_poly.pdbx_strand_id
1 'polypeptide(L)'
;MSKLQFTSSTEDKQKYIQTCLDNWFIPKKYKNINPYDYIRNLAKTQEEIDRIEIEIQMFEERNMTNVLRFMIFFVDFMRKNNIVWGVGRGSSVASYCLYLLGVHKVNSLHHDLDIKEFLK
;
A
#
# COMPACT_ATOMS: atom_id res chain seq x y z
N MET A 1 -32.25 23.50 -6.37
CA MET A 1 -31.43 22.26 -6.35
C MET A 1 -30.58 22.24 -7.62
N SER A 2 -29.26 22.46 -7.52
CA SER A 2 -28.36 22.38 -8.68
C SER A 2 -28.20 20.91 -9.08
N LYS A 3 -28.61 20.56 -10.31
CA LYS A 3 -28.32 19.23 -10.87
C LYS A 3 -26.80 19.10 -11.03
N LEU A 4 -26.22 18.08 -10.43
CA LEU A 4 -24.85 17.63 -10.73
C LEU A 4 -24.76 17.36 -12.24
N GLN A 5 -23.97 18.17 -12.93
CA GLN A 5 -23.63 17.94 -14.33
C GLN A 5 -22.32 17.14 -14.38
N PHE A 6 -22.39 15.91 -14.84
CA PHE A 6 -21.20 15.13 -15.15
C PHE A 6 -20.69 15.57 -16.52
N THR A 7 -19.57 16.28 -16.55
CA THR A 7 -18.87 16.63 -17.79
C THR A 7 -17.87 15.53 -18.13
N SER A 8 -17.95 14.96 -19.33
CA SER A 8 -16.90 14.10 -19.85
C SER A 8 -15.64 14.93 -20.09
N SER A 9 -14.55 14.61 -19.39
CA SER A 9 -13.23 15.18 -19.69
C SER A 9 -12.78 14.72 -21.09
N THR A 10 -12.28 15.65 -21.90
CA THR A 10 -11.63 15.38 -23.19
C THR A 10 -10.13 15.11 -23.06
N GLU A 11 -9.60 15.06 -21.83
CA GLU A 11 -8.19 14.79 -21.60
C GLU A 11 -7.79 13.37 -22.04
N ASP A 12 -6.60 13.27 -22.61
CA ASP A 12 -5.99 12.00 -22.92
C ASP A 12 -5.88 11.13 -21.65
N LYS A 13 -6.37 9.90 -21.74
CA LYS A 13 -6.46 8.98 -20.61
C LYS A 13 -5.10 8.73 -19.95
N GLN A 14 -4.03 8.62 -20.74
CA GLN A 14 -2.69 8.39 -20.18
C GLN A 14 -2.18 9.62 -19.46
N LYS A 15 -2.38 10.81 -20.04
CA LYS A 15 -2.02 12.08 -19.40
C LYS A 15 -2.75 12.28 -18.07
N TYR A 16 -4.03 11.95 -18.00
CA TYR A 16 -4.80 12.00 -16.76
C TYR A 16 -4.26 11.02 -15.71
N ILE A 17 -4.03 9.75 -16.08
CA ILE A 17 -3.46 8.73 -15.19
C ILE A 17 -2.10 9.19 -14.64
N GLN A 18 -1.21 9.68 -15.51
CA GLN A 18 0.11 10.16 -15.12
C GLN A 18 -0.01 11.33 -14.14
N THR A 19 -0.88 12.30 -14.43
CA THR A 19 -1.15 13.43 -13.53
C THR A 19 -1.63 12.96 -12.16
N CYS A 20 -2.51 11.96 -12.09
CA CYS A 20 -2.94 11.38 -10.82
C CYS A 20 -1.80 10.67 -10.09
N LEU A 21 -0.95 9.92 -10.80
CA LEU A 21 0.21 9.21 -10.24
C LEU A 21 1.25 10.17 -9.66
N ASP A 22 1.49 11.31 -10.32
CA ASP A 22 2.44 12.32 -9.86
C ASP A 22 1.88 13.12 -8.67
N ASN A 23 0.56 13.29 -8.61
CA ASN A 23 -0.14 14.08 -7.60
C ASN A 23 -0.77 13.23 -6.48
N TRP A 24 -0.12 12.13 -6.10
CA TRP A 24 -0.56 11.39 -4.92
C TRP A 24 -0.54 12.27 -3.68
N PHE A 25 -1.63 12.20 -2.91
CA PHE A 25 -1.77 12.92 -1.65
C PHE A 25 -0.93 12.23 -0.55
N ILE A 26 0.37 12.50 -0.59
CA ILE A 26 1.36 12.01 0.37
C ILE A 26 2.11 13.22 0.92
N PRO A 27 2.06 13.50 2.23
CA PRO A 27 2.83 14.58 2.84
C PRO A 27 4.34 14.40 2.57
N LYS A 28 5.08 15.50 2.40
CA LYS A 28 6.52 15.48 2.05
C LYS A 28 7.35 14.54 2.93
N LYS A 29 7.03 14.45 4.23
CA LYS A 29 7.69 13.54 5.18
C LYS A 29 7.74 12.09 4.69
N TYR A 30 6.68 11.60 4.03
CA TYR A 30 6.59 10.20 3.59
C TYR A 30 7.04 9.99 2.14
N LYS A 31 7.12 11.05 1.33
CA LYS A 31 7.59 10.95 -0.07
C LYS A 31 9.03 10.47 -0.18
N ASN A 32 9.87 10.82 0.80
CA ASN A 32 11.30 10.47 0.80
C ASN A 32 11.63 9.19 1.57
N ILE A 33 10.63 8.52 2.16
CA ILE A 33 10.86 7.26 2.87
C ILE A 33 11.15 6.17 1.83
N ASN A 34 12.16 5.33 2.11
CA ASN A 34 12.30 4.05 1.44
C ASN A 34 11.35 3.04 2.11
N PRO A 35 10.22 2.69 1.47
CA PRO A 35 9.25 1.79 2.11
C PRO A 35 9.82 0.39 2.31
N TYR A 36 10.76 -0.05 1.48
CA TYR A 36 11.36 -1.38 1.57
C TYR A 36 12.21 -1.53 2.81
N ASP A 37 13.10 -0.57 3.07
CA ASP A 37 13.91 -0.54 4.30
C ASP A 37 13.03 -0.39 5.54
N TYR A 38 11.94 0.40 5.44
CA TYR A 38 10.98 0.51 6.52
C TYR A 38 10.34 -0.84 6.87
N ILE A 39 9.95 -1.63 5.87
CA ILE A 39 9.38 -2.97 6.06
C ILE A 39 10.42 -3.96 6.60
N ARG A 40 11.65 -3.95 6.05
CA ARG A 40 12.75 -4.80 6.53
C ARG A 40 13.03 -4.62 8.02
N ASN A 41 12.98 -3.39 8.51
CA ASN A 41 13.17 -3.07 9.92
C ASN A 41 12.03 -3.57 10.85
N LEU A 42 10.90 -4.03 10.30
CA LEU A 42 9.78 -4.58 11.07
C LEU A 42 9.84 -6.10 11.24
N ALA A 43 10.55 -6.80 10.35
CA ALA A 43 10.74 -8.23 10.42
C ALA A 43 11.73 -8.62 11.53
N LYS A 44 11.48 -9.74 12.20
CA LYS A 44 12.22 -10.19 13.38
C LYS A 44 12.85 -11.58 13.20
N THR A 45 12.27 -12.42 12.36
CA THR A 45 12.76 -13.79 12.11
C THR A 45 13.25 -13.92 10.68
N GLN A 46 14.08 -14.93 10.41
CA GLN A 46 14.56 -15.21 9.06
C GLN A 46 13.39 -15.55 8.10
N GLU A 47 12.40 -16.31 8.58
CA GLU A 47 11.20 -16.65 7.82
C GLU A 47 10.40 -15.40 7.39
N GLU A 48 10.26 -14.43 8.30
CA GLU A 48 9.63 -13.15 8.00
C GLU A 48 10.44 -12.37 6.94
N ILE A 49 11.77 -12.36 7.06
CA ILE A 49 12.69 -11.72 6.11
C ILE A 49 12.54 -12.35 4.71
N ASP A 50 12.61 -13.67 4.62
CA ASP A 50 12.50 -14.39 3.35
C ASP A 50 11.16 -14.10 2.66
N ARG A 51 10.07 -14.06 3.46
CA ARG A 51 8.74 -13.71 2.97
C ARG A 51 8.66 -12.26 2.46
N ILE A 52 9.16 -11.28 3.22
CA ILE A 52 9.06 -9.88 2.78
C ILE A 52 9.92 -9.61 1.54
N GLU A 53 11.08 -10.24 1.37
CA GLU A 53 11.92 -9.99 0.19
C GLU A 53 11.23 -10.44 -1.10
N ILE A 54 10.51 -11.57 -1.06
CA ILE A 54 9.68 -12.02 -2.18
C ILE A 54 8.61 -10.97 -2.51
N GLU A 55 7.89 -10.48 -1.50
CA GLU A 55 6.84 -9.49 -1.72
C GLU A 55 7.39 -8.14 -2.18
N ILE A 56 8.52 -7.70 -1.60
CA ILE A 56 9.23 -6.47 -1.98
C ILE A 56 9.60 -6.51 -3.46
N GLN A 57 10.19 -7.61 -3.92
CA GLN A 57 10.51 -7.78 -5.33
C GLN A 57 9.26 -7.66 -6.22
N MET A 58 8.14 -8.29 -5.83
CA MET A 58 6.89 -8.19 -6.60
C MET A 58 6.32 -6.77 -6.63
N PHE A 59 6.47 -5.99 -5.54
CA PHE A 59 6.08 -4.58 -5.51
C PHE A 59 7.01 -3.69 -6.36
N GLU A 60 8.31 -3.96 -6.36
CA GLU A 60 9.30 -3.26 -7.19
C GLU A 60 9.04 -3.47 -8.68
N GLU A 61 8.84 -4.72 -9.11
CA GLU A 61 8.52 -5.08 -10.51
C GLU A 61 7.28 -4.34 -11.05
N ARG A 62 6.35 -3.96 -10.16
CA ARG A 62 5.09 -3.28 -10.49
C ARG A 62 5.12 -1.77 -10.24
N ASN A 63 6.28 -1.19 -9.90
CA ASN A 63 6.43 0.23 -9.55
C ASN A 63 5.47 0.71 -8.44
N MET A 64 5.15 -0.15 -7.47
CA MET A 64 4.19 0.13 -6.40
C MET A 64 4.81 0.83 -5.17
N THR A 65 6.02 1.37 -5.28
CA THR A 65 6.72 2.07 -4.18
C THR A 65 5.88 3.19 -3.57
N ASN A 66 5.17 3.97 -4.40
CA ASN A 66 4.32 5.07 -3.92
C ASN A 66 3.07 4.56 -3.18
N VAL A 67 2.56 3.39 -3.56
CA VAL A 67 1.46 2.72 -2.84
C VAL A 67 1.90 2.39 -1.42
N LEU A 68 3.09 1.79 -1.26
CA LEU A 68 3.61 1.45 0.07
C LEU A 68 3.88 2.70 0.92
N ARG A 69 4.45 3.76 0.34
CA ARG A 69 4.63 5.06 1.03
C ARG A 69 3.31 5.62 1.53
N PHE A 70 2.27 5.55 0.70
CA PHE A 70 0.94 5.98 1.09
C PHE A 70 0.34 5.10 2.20
N MET A 71 0.54 3.77 2.16
CA MET A 71 0.10 2.87 3.23
C MET A 71 0.77 3.19 4.57
N ILE A 72 2.08 3.49 4.57
CA ILE A 72 2.80 3.96 5.76
C ILE A 72 2.16 5.25 6.29
N PHE A 73 1.94 6.24 5.42
CA PHE A 73 1.27 7.49 5.79
C PHE A 73 -0.14 7.24 6.36
N PHE A 74 -0.94 6.42 5.68
CA PHE A 74 -2.31 6.12 6.05
C PHE A 74 -2.37 5.53 7.46
N VAL A 75 -1.58 4.49 7.73
CA VAL A 75 -1.57 3.85 9.05
C VAL A 75 -1.05 4.81 10.12
N ASP A 76 0.02 5.57 9.85
CA ASP A 76 0.56 6.54 10.82
C ASP A 76 -0.45 7.67 11.12
N PHE A 77 -1.15 8.17 10.11
CA PHE A 77 -2.21 9.17 10.26
C PHE A 77 -3.36 8.62 11.12
N MET A 78 -3.83 7.41 10.82
CA MET A 78 -4.93 6.81 11.58
C MET A 78 -4.55 6.58 13.04
N ARG A 79 -3.33 6.07 13.31
CA ARG A 79 -2.82 5.87 14.68
C ARG A 79 -2.73 7.18 15.45
N LYS A 80 -2.13 8.21 14.85
CA LYS A 80 -1.95 9.52 15.51
C LYS A 80 -3.27 10.21 15.88
N ASN A 81 -4.31 9.97 15.10
CA ASN A 81 -5.62 10.57 15.32
C ASN A 81 -6.59 9.63 16.07
N ASN A 82 -6.12 8.49 16.57
CA ASN A 82 -6.95 7.47 17.22
C ASN A 82 -8.17 7.03 16.39
N ILE A 83 -8.00 6.99 15.06
CA ILE A 83 -9.03 6.53 14.14
C ILE A 83 -8.89 5.02 13.98
N VAL A 84 -9.99 4.29 14.12
CA VAL A 84 -10.02 2.84 13.90
C VAL A 84 -10.25 2.55 12.42
N TRP A 85 -9.53 1.57 11.87
CA TRP A 85 -9.76 1.02 10.54
C TRP A 85 -10.00 -0.49 10.60
N GLY A 86 -10.65 -1.01 9.57
CA GLY A 86 -11.03 -2.42 9.49
C GLY A 86 -9.83 -3.37 9.54
N VAL A 87 -10.07 -4.60 9.95
CA VAL A 87 -9.05 -5.64 10.18
C VAL A 87 -8.41 -6.20 8.91
N GLY A 88 -8.85 -5.78 7.72
CA GLY A 88 -8.42 -6.27 6.40
C GLY A 88 -9.60 -6.79 5.57
N ARG A 89 -9.56 -6.60 4.24
CA ARG A 89 -10.58 -7.14 3.32
C ARG A 89 -10.00 -7.41 1.93
N GLY A 90 -10.63 -8.35 1.22
CA GLY A 90 -10.23 -8.74 -0.14
C GLY A 90 -8.84 -9.38 -0.18
N SER A 91 -8.24 -9.46 -1.36
CA SER A 91 -6.93 -10.10 -1.57
C SER A 91 -5.76 -9.41 -0.89
N SER A 92 -5.91 -8.14 -0.46
CA SER A 92 -4.84 -7.41 0.25
C SER A 92 -4.33 -8.11 1.51
N VAL A 93 -5.16 -8.95 2.14
CA VAL A 93 -4.78 -9.72 3.34
C VAL A 93 -3.71 -10.78 3.07
N ALA A 94 -3.46 -11.13 1.81
CA ALA A 94 -2.41 -12.06 1.43
C ALA A 94 -1.00 -11.45 1.51
N SER A 95 -0.88 -10.12 1.65
CA SER A 95 0.43 -9.47 1.77
C SER A 95 0.92 -9.41 3.22
N TYR A 96 2.05 -10.06 3.46
CA TYR A 96 2.75 -10.01 4.72
C TYR A 96 3.39 -8.63 4.96
N CYS A 97 3.86 -7.96 3.90
CA CYS A 97 4.33 -6.58 3.98
C CYS A 97 3.23 -5.63 4.51
N LEU A 98 2.00 -5.74 4.00
CA LEU A 98 0.87 -4.92 4.45
C LEU A 98 0.44 -5.26 5.89
N TYR A 99 0.57 -6.53 6.29
CA TYR A 99 0.41 -6.97 7.68
C TYR A 99 1.42 -6.28 8.61
N LEU A 100 2.72 -6.28 8.27
CA LEU A 100 3.76 -5.64 9.07
C LEU A 100 3.56 -4.13 9.20
N LEU A 101 3.16 -3.47 8.10
CA LEU A 101 2.80 -2.04 8.12
C LEU A 101 1.58 -1.76 9.03
N GLY A 102 0.77 -2.79 9.31
CA GLY A 102 -0.43 -2.70 10.13
C GLY A 102 -1.65 -2.19 9.36
N VAL A 103 -1.65 -2.36 8.04
CA VAL A 103 -2.80 -2.06 7.17
C VAL A 103 -3.96 -3.02 7.49
N HIS A 104 -3.64 -4.27 7.77
CA HIS A 104 -4.57 -5.30 8.24
C HIS A 104 -4.00 -6.07 9.43
N LYS A 105 -4.80 -6.98 9.98
CA LYS A 105 -4.47 -7.80 11.16
C LYS A 105 -4.41 -9.30 10.89
N VAL A 106 -4.59 -9.71 9.63
CA VAL A 106 -4.43 -11.10 9.19
C VAL A 106 -2.96 -11.40 8.90
N ASN A 107 -2.39 -12.40 9.57
CA ASN A 107 -1.01 -12.84 9.32
C ASN A 107 -0.99 -13.84 8.15
N SER A 108 -0.65 -13.36 6.96
CA SER A 108 -0.59 -14.18 5.75
C SER A 108 0.49 -15.27 5.77
N LEU A 109 1.57 -15.06 6.53
CA LEU A 109 2.63 -16.06 6.70
C LEU A 109 2.09 -17.25 7.51
N HIS A 110 1.38 -16.98 8.61
CA HIS A 110 0.78 -18.03 9.44
C HIS A 110 -0.29 -18.84 8.70
N HIS A 111 -1.05 -18.19 7.83
CA HIS A 111 -2.12 -18.84 7.06
C HIS A 111 -1.67 -19.34 5.68
N ASP A 112 -0.38 -19.24 5.36
CA ASP A 112 0.20 -19.61 4.07
C ASP A 112 -0.57 -19.04 2.86
N LEU A 113 -0.97 -17.77 2.98
CA LEU A 113 -1.69 -17.08 1.90
C LEU A 113 -0.70 -16.67 0.81
N ASP A 114 -1.03 -16.98 -0.45
CA ASP A 114 -0.19 -16.66 -1.60
C ASP A 114 -0.33 -15.16 -1.97
N ILE A 115 0.78 -14.43 -1.92
CA ILE A 115 0.86 -13.02 -2.33
C ILE A 115 0.38 -12.81 -3.78
N LYS A 116 0.49 -13.82 -4.65
CA LYS A 116 0.01 -13.75 -6.04
C LYS A 116 -1.49 -13.59 -6.12
N GLU A 117 -2.27 -13.92 -5.07
CA GLU A 117 -3.69 -13.60 -5.06
C GLU A 117 -3.96 -12.09 -5.03
N PHE A 118 -3.02 -11.33 -4.45
CA PHE A 118 -3.06 -9.87 -4.42
C PHE A 118 -2.41 -9.24 -5.65
N LEU A 119 -1.18 -9.66 -5.98
CA LEU A 119 -0.36 -9.06 -7.03
C LEU A 119 -0.44 -9.83 -8.37
N LYS A 120 -1.67 -10.15 -8.82
CA LYS A 120 -1.92 -10.78 -10.12
C LYS A 120 -1.43 -9.93 -11.30
#